data_AF-A0A8B6EID5-F1
#
_entry.id   AF-A0A8B6EID5-F1
#
_cell.length_a   1.000
_cell.length_b   1.000
_cell.length_c   1.000
_cell.angle_alpha   90.00
_cell.angle_beta   90.00
_cell.angle_gamma   90.00
#
_symmetry.space_group_name_H-M   'P 1'
#
loop_
_entity.id
_entity.type
_entity.pdbx_description
1 polymer ?
#
loop_
_entity_poly.entity_id
_entity_poly.type
_entity_poly.pdbx_seq_one_letter_code
_entity_poly.pdbx_strand_id
1 'polypeptide(L)'
;MEESIRQNASIALHRYLSHNITGTEKHVKTIRMMNNAKDYLQTMRNCTFITSGSFGEGLVMRGSDLDVMYVCKFAEVCEDKNVYFKPNITYFEMEAEDCQPCFVRLRLRYFTGRFFFGSFLEEMGGNYYLSNAKLKEQMTDLRCPTIHGPCLSDTNDTLDIALCFRSTSWIPQAQHWVTRSNNSWPSYDVKKSIIQHGVLFVPIGVKGSPKEDLDWRISFSVAEKILIYSFTHTQFLCYVLMKILLKDVIAIDLSCKELLCSYFMKTIVFWISEEISPSVWKPNNLIPLFMRCFRRLLYCVEYLVCPHFFVPENNLFENKINKYARVILLNKLHILNSYGWKCILFSDQIPNGHKLTSRLYKDQSCSHIDIRKLLFSRIFYISYQAHMRSFDYEKAIHLILSLESSKIKYLYLHFMSKFSCISDQFQPFEFTSENKFTYKKYNTRLSSLLQNMHHDAVSGWLMLASFFYKRKQYYIALDILQYSLSKCSSEKFYHGMNASPEPTCIIKPEPFEEYVDPKAM
;
A
#
# COMPACT_ATOMS: atom_id res chain seq x y z
N MET A 1 9.08 29.27 29.51
CA MET A 1 8.86 29.94 28.21
C MET A 1 9.24 29.04 27.03
N GLU A 2 10.42 28.42 27.03
CA GLU A 2 10.88 27.54 25.93
C GLU A 2 10.00 26.30 25.66
N GLU A 3 9.48 25.65 26.71
CA GLU A 3 8.63 24.47 26.55
C GLU A 3 7.30 24.80 25.85
N SER A 4 6.66 25.91 26.22
CA SER A 4 5.46 26.41 25.55
C SER A 4 5.72 26.76 24.08
N ILE A 5 6.87 27.37 23.77
CA ILE A 5 7.28 27.66 22.38
C ILE A 5 7.44 26.35 21.59
N ARG A 6 8.08 25.33 22.17
CA ARG A 6 8.28 24.02 21.53
C ARG A 6 6.97 23.27 21.31
N GLN A 7 6.06 23.32 22.26
CA GLN A 7 4.71 22.73 22.13
C GLN A 7 3.92 23.42 21.02
N ASN A 8 3.95 24.76 20.96
CA ASN A 8 3.30 25.52 19.88
C ASN A 8 3.90 25.21 18.52
N ALA A 9 5.22 25.11 18.41
CA ALA A 9 5.90 24.70 17.18
C ALA A 9 5.51 23.27 16.77
N SER A 10 5.36 22.34 17.73
CA SER A 10 4.91 20.97 17.46
C SER A 10 3.50 20.93 16.88
N ILE A 11 2.58 21.71 17.46
CA ILE A 11 1.20 21.82 16.96
C ILE A 11 1.19 22.42 15.55
N ALA A 12 1.97 23.48 15.32
CA ALA A 12 2.07 24.12 14.00
C ALA A 12 2.61 23.15 12.94
N LEU A 13 3.71 22.46 13.23
CA LEU A 13 4.29 21.46 12.34
C LEU A 13 3.32 20.31 12.09
N HIS A 14 2.65 19.79 13.13
CA HIS A 14 1.64 18.75 13.00
C HIS A 14 0.52 19.15 12.05
N ARG A 15 -0.02 20.38 12.20
CA ARG A 15 -1.04 20.92 11.29
C ARG A 15 -0.51 21.06 9.88
N TYR A 16 0.69 21.62 9.71
CA TYR A 16 1.31 21.82 8.41
C TYR A 16 1.44 20.49 7.65
N LEU A 17 2.04 19.47 8.27
CA LEU A 17 2.21 18.15 7.66
C LEU A 17 0.85 17.53 7.28
N SER A 18 -0.15 17.66 8.16
CA SER A 18 -1.49 17.10 7.92
C SER A 18 -2.22 17.78 6.75
N HIS A 19 -2.01 19.08 6.52
CA HIS A 19 -2.73 19.79 5.45
C HIS A 19 -1.97 19.82 4.12
N ASN A 20 -0.64 19.83 4.16
CA ASN A 20 0.18 20.09 2.98
C ASN A 20 0.97 18.86 2.49
N ILE A 21 1.26 17.88 3.35
CA ILE A 21 2.09 16.72 2.99
C ILE A 21 1.28 15.43 2.97
N THR A 22 0.64 15.02 4.06
CA THR A 22 0.09 13.64 4.17
C THR A 22 -1.43 13.55 4.10
N GLY A 23 -2.13 14.64 4.42
CA GLY A 23 -3.55 14.58 4.75
C GLY A 23 -3.81 14.39 6.25
N THR A 24 -5.05 14.71 6.64
CA THR A 24 -5.57 14.50 8.00
C THR A 24 -5.68 13.01 8.31
N GLU A 25 -5.85 12.66 9.58
CA GLU A 25 -6.05 11.27 10.02
C GLU A 25 -7.18 10.56 9.22
N LYS A 26 -8.29 11.27 8.98
CA LYS A 26 -9.41 10.75 8.19
C LYS A 26 -9.02 10.49 6.74
N HIS A 27 -8.22 11.36 6.12
CA HIS A 27 -7.70 11.14 4.77
C HIS A 27 -6.80 9.91 4.71
N VAL A 28 -5.85 9.78 5.64
CA VAL A 28 -4.92 8.64 5.70
C VAL A 28 -5.69 7.32 5.89
N LYS A 29 -6.64 7.27 6.83
CA LYS A 29 -7.51 6.08 7.01
C LYS A 29 -8.27 5.72 5.74
N THR A 30 -8.79 6.73 5.03
CA THR A 30 -9.50 6.53 3.76
C THR A 30 -8.57 5.96 2.68
N ILE A 31 -7.37 6.50 2.52
CA ILE A 31 -6.36 6.06 1.55
C ILE A 31 -5.97 4.60 1.82
N ARG A 32 -5.74 4.26 3.09
CA ARG A 32 -5.41 2.89 3.54
C ARG A 32 -6.51 1.89 3.23
N MET A 33 -7.77 2.28 3.47
CA MET A 33 -8.94 1.48 3.11
C MET A 33 -9.02 1.25 1.59
N MET A 34 -8.75 2.29 0.78
CA MET A 34 -8.69 2.15 -0.69
C MET A 34 -7.55 1.27 -1.18
N ASN A 35 -6.40 1.26 -0.49
CA ASN A 35 -5.31 0.34 -0.82
C ASN A 35 -5.73 -1.11 -0.59
N ASN A 36 -6.34 -1.42 0.56
CA ASN A 36 -6.81 -2.77 0.85
C ASN A 36 -7.90 -3.22 -0.15
N ALA A 37 -8.75 -2.29 -0.57
CA ALA A 37 -9.74 -2.50 -1.60
C ALA A 37 -9.11 -2.88 -2.95
N LYS A 38 -8.10 -2.11 -3.37
CA LYS A 38 -7.31 -2.37 -4.57
C LYS A 38 -6.65 -3.75 -4.48
N ASP A 39 -6.00 -4.06 -3.37
CA ASP A 39 -5.34 -5.35 -3.13
C ASP A 39 -6.30 -6.54 -3.28
N TYR A 40 -7.50 -6.40 -2.73
CA TYR A 40 -8.55 -7.41 -2.83
C TYR A 40 -9.03 -7.65 -4.27
N LEU A 41 -9.24 -6.59 -5.05
CA LEU A 41 -9.65 -6.71 -6.47
C LEU A 41 -8.52 -7.17 -7.38
N GLN A 42 -7.27 -6.83 -7.03
CA GLN A 42 -6.10 -7.23 -7.80
C GLN A 42 -5.70 -8.68 -7.55
N THR A 43 -6.07 -9.24 -6.40
CA THR A 43 -5.89 -10.64 -6.06
C THR A 43 -6.55 -11.58 -7.08
N MET A 44 -5.75 -12.50 -7.62
CA MET A 44 -6.14 -13.47 -8.63
C MET A 44 -6.38 -14.85 -8.01
N ARG A 45 -6.86 -15.80 -8.81
CA ARG A 45 -7.09 -17.19 -8.37
C ARG A 45 -5.81 -17.87 -7.90
N ASN A 46 -4.70 -17.61 -8.56
CA ASN A 46 -3.37 -18.21 -8.33
C ASN A 46 -2.44 -17.38 -7.45
N CYS A 47 -2.76 -16.11 -7.20
CA CYS A 47 -1.84 -15.19 -6.54
C CYS A 47 -2.60 -14.15 -5.72
N THR A 48 -2.12 -13.84 -4.51
CA THR A 48 -2.61 -12.71 -3.71
C THR A 48 -1.80 -11.47 -4.01
N PHE A 49 -2.47 -10.36 -4.29
CA PHE A 49 -1.84 -9.07 -4.52
C PHE A 49 -1.82 -8.29 -3.20
N ILE A 50 -0.66 -7.76 -2.82
CA ILE A 50 -0.51 -6.93 -1.62
C ILE A 50 0.29 -5.68 -1.99
N THR A 51 -0.32 -4.50 -1.88
CA THR A 51 0.42 -3.24 -1.94
C THR A 51 1.16 -3.04 -0.61
N SER A 52 2.46 -2.81 -0.67
CA SER A 52 3.34 -2.57 0.46
C SER A 52 3.98 -1.17 0.36
N GLY A 53 4.95 -0.90 1.23
CA GLY A 53 5.77 0.31 1.21
C GLY A 53 5.00 1.61 1.39
N SER A 54 5.59 2.71 0.93
CA SER A 54 5.08 4.07 1.16
C SER A 54 3.61 4.20 0.75
N PHE A 55 3.30 3.81 -0.50
CA PHE A 55 1.94 3.90 -1.03
C PHE A 55 0.98 2.98 -0.26
N GLY A 56 1.37 1.73 0.01
CA GLY A 56 0.57 0.75 0.74
C GLY A 56 0.27 1.17 2.18
N GLU A 57 1.21 1.85 2.83
CA GLU A 57 1.11 2.41 4.19
C GLU A 57 0.18 3.64 4.30
N GLY A 58 -0.27 4.16 3.15
CA GLY A 58 -1.12 5.34 3.06
C GLY A 58 -0.36 6.66 3.01
N LEU A 59 0.95 6.62 2.71
CA LEU A 59 1.74 7.81 2.45
C LEU A 59 1.62 8.19 0.98
N VAL A 60 1.33 9.46 0.74
CA VAL A 60 1.47 10.08 -0.58
C VAL A 60 2.34 11.29 -0.39
N MET A 61 3.63 11.14 -0.69
CA MET A 61 4.62 12.21 -0.60
C MET A 61 5.59 12.11 -1.78
N ARG A 62 6.32 13.19 -2.07
CA ARG A 62 7.32 13.22 -3.13
C ARG A 62 8.32 12.07 -2.97
N GLY A 63 8.64 11.40 -4.09
CA GLY A 63 9.56 10.26 -4.13
C GLY A 63 9.03 8.99 -3.47
N SER A 64 7.71 8.83 -3.32
CA SER A 64 7.13 7.55 -2.90
C SER A 64 7.08 6.57 -4.07
N ASP A 65 7.68 5.42 -3.85
CA ASP A 65 7.63 4.20 -4.63
C ASP A 65 6.31 3.42 -4.41
N LEU A 66 5.98 2.57 -5.38
CA LEU A 66 4.91 1.59 -5.29
C LEU A 66 5.52 0.19 -5.15
N ASP A 67 5.51 -0.35 -3.94
CA ASP A 67 5.88 -1.74 -3.70
C ASP A 67 4.68 -2.67 -3.83
N VAL A 68 4.86 -3.76 -4.55
CA VAL A 68 3.85 -4.80 -4.77
C VAL A 68 4.42 -6.16 -4.43
N MET A 69 3.66 -6.94 -3.68
CA MET A 69 3.99 -8.33 -3.37
C MET A 69 2.96 -9.25 -4.01
N TYR A 70 3.42 -10.16 -4.86
CA TYR A 70 2.64 -11.26 -5.43
C TYR A 70 2.88 -12.52 -4.61
N VAL A 71 1.90 -12.93 -3.81
CA VAL A 71 2.00 -14.13 -2.98
C VAL A 71 1.41 -15.32 -3.73
N CYS A 72 2.26 -16.30 -4.06
CA CYS A 72 1.85 -17.52 -4.73
C CYS A 72 0.85 -18.34 -3.87
N LYS A 73 -0.25 -18.81 -4.46
CA LYS A 73 -1.26 -19.66 -3.78
C LYS A 73 -1.08 -21.15 -4.03
N PHE A 74 -0.16 -21.54 -4.90
CA PHE A 74 0.13 -22.95 -5.21
C PHE A 74 1.29 -23.51 -4.39
N ALA A 75 1.86 -22.71 -3.50
CA ALA A 75 2.90 -23.14 -2.59
C ALA A 75 2.68 -22.53 -1.20
N GLU A 76 2.95 -23.31 -0.17
CA GLU A 76 2.86 -22.89 1.23
C GLU A 76 4.13 -23.32 1.97
N VAL A 77 4.61 -22.46 2.87
CA VAL A 77 5.75 -22.73 3.74
C VAL A 77 5.23 -23.09 5.12
N CYS A 78 5.55 -24.29 5.58
CA CYS A 78 5.11 -24.83 6.86
C CYS A 78 6.26 -24.93 7.86
N GLU A 79 5.89 -24.85 9.13
CA GLU A 79 6.78 -25.12 10.26
C GLU A 79 6.62 -26.56 10.75
N ASP A 80 5.38 -27.03 10.85
CA ASP A 80 5.06 -28.33 11.44
C ASP A 80 5.29 -29.47 10.45
N LYS A 81 5.86 -30.57 10.94
CA LYS A 81 6.07 -31.82 10.20
C LYS A 81 4.76 -32.58 9.99
N ASN A 82 3.73 -32.29 10.79
CA ASN A 82 2.44 -32.98 10.79
C ASN A 82 1.32 -32.23 10.03
N VAL A 83 1.65 -31.55 8.94
CA VAL A 83 0.65 -30.84 8.12
C VAL A 83 -0.05 -31.80 7.17
N TYR A 84 -1.39 -31.75 7.15
CA TYR A 84 -2.17 -32.40 6.10
C TYR A 84 -1.93 -31.69 4.76
N PHE A 85 -1.25 -32.38 3.84
CA PHE A 85 -0.93 -31.83 2.53
C PHE A 85 -2.16 -31.78 1.62
N LYS A 86 -2.52 -30.58 1.18
CA LYS A 86 -3.57 -30.39 0.17
C LYS A 86 -3.03 -30.83 -1.20
N PRO A 87 -3.79 -31.62 -1.99
CA PRO A 87 -3.31 -32.19 -3.27
C PRO A 87 -2.88 -31.18 -4.34
N ASN A 88 -3.31 -29.91 -4.23
CA ASN A 88 -3.07 -28.86 -5.22
C ASN A 88 -2.06 -27.79 -4.76
N ILE A 89 -1.39 -28.00 -3.62
CA ILE A 89 -0.42 -27.06 -3.06
C ILE A 89 0.90 -27.80 -2.84
N THR A 90 1.99 -27.22 -3.32
CA THR A 90 3.36 -27.66 -3.02
C THR A 90 3.77 -27.15 -1.64
N TYR A 91 4.34 -28.00 -0.80
CA TYR A 91 4.72 -27.61 0.56
C TYR A 91 6.23 -27.59 0.73
N PHE A 92 6.71 -26.51 1.32
CA PHE A 92 8.09 -26.34 1.75
C PHE A 92 8.16 -26.26 3.28
N GLU A 93 9.20 -26.82 3.86
CA GLU A 93 9.58 -26.62 5.27
C GLU A 93 10.66 -25.56 5.34
N MET A 94 10.53 -24.64 6.30
CA MET A 94 11.59 -23.67 6.56
C MET A 94 12.67 -24.28 7.46
N GLU A 95 13.91 -24.25 6.99
CA GLU A 95 15.09 -24.63 7.76
C GLU A 95 15.90 -23.37 8.09
N ALA A 96 15.98 -23.04 9.38
CA ALA A 96 16.70 -21.88 9.88
C ALA A 96 18.09 -22.22 10.46
N GLU A 97 18.39 -23.52 10.61
CA GLU A 97 19.69 -23.98 11.10
C GLU A 97 20.82 -23.46 10.19
N ASP A 98 21.90 -22.95 10.77
CA ASP A 98 23.05 -22.33 10.09
C ASP A 98 22.73 -21.12 9.18
N CYS A 99 21.53 -20.56 9.22
CA CYS A 99 21.18 -19.33 8.49
C CYS A 99 21.37 -18.09 9.38
N GLN A 100 21.68 -16.95 8.77
CA GLN A 100 21.64 -15.66 9.48
C GLN A 100 20.21 -15.38 9.96
N PRO A 101 20.00 -14.70 11.11
CA PRO A 101 18.67 -14.28 11.55
C PRO A 101 17.88 -13.56 10.44
N CYS A 102 16.58 -13.87 10.34
CA CYS A 102 15.66 -13.52 9.25
C CYS A 102 15.93 -14.17 7.88
N PHE A 103 16.85 -15.13 7.77
CA PHE A 103 17.02 -15.96 6.59
C PHE A 103 16.71 -17.43 6.89
N VAL A 104 16.23 -18.15 5.88
CA VAL A 104 15.90 -19.57 5.95
C VAL A 104 16.17 -20.24 4.60
N ARG A 105 16.32 -21.56 4.60
CA ARG A 105 16.27 -22.39 3.39
C ARG A 105 14.90 -23.07 3.30
N LEU A 106 14.35 -23.18 2.09
CA LEU A 106 13.03 -23.76 1.87
C LEU A 106 13.16 -25.18 1.32
N ARG A 107 13.06 -26.20 2.19
CA ARG A 107 13.15 -27.62 1.83
C ARG A 107 11.82 -28.14 1.30
N LEU A 108 11.81 -28.82 0.16
CA LEU A 108 10.64 -29.46 -0.38
C LEU A 108 10.15 -30.62 0.49
N ARG A 109 8.85 -30.65 0.81
CA ARG A 109 8.20 -31.72 1.58
C ARG A 109 7.16 -32.48 0.80
N TYR A 110 6.39 -31.76 0.00
CA TYR A 110 5.36 -32.36 -0.84
C TYR A 110 5.31 -31.63 -2.17
N PHE A 111 5.49 -32.37 -3.26
CA PHE A 111 5.52 -31.83 -4.60
C PHE A 111 4.27 -32.26 -5.37
N THR A 112 3.57 -31.29 -5.94
CA THR A 112 2.35 -31.54 -6.73
C THR A 112 2.59 -31.63 -8.23
N GLY A 113 3.82 -31.36 -8.71
CA GLY A 113 4.10 -31.24 -10.14
C GLY A 113 3.59 -29.94 -10.78
N ARG A 114 2.88 -29.09 -10.04
CA ARG A 114 2.31 -27.85 -10.58
C ARG A 114 3.30 -26.69 -10.55
N PHE A 115 3.11 -25.75 -11.48
CA PHE A 115 3.79 -24.45 -11.55
C PHE A 115 5.30 -24.49 -11.84
N PHE A 116 5.78 -25.50 -12.56
CA PHE A 116 7.20 -25.66 -12.94
C PHE A 116 8.20 -25.56 -11.76
N PHE A 117 7.77 -25.69 -10.49
CA PHE A 117 8.70 -25.55 -9.36
C PHE A 117 9.87 -26.53 -9.44
N GLY A 118 9.68 -27.68 -10.10
CA GLY A 118 10.75 -28.65 -10.38
C GLY A 118 11.99 -28.03 -11.03
N SER A 119 11.84 -27.05 -11.93
CA SER A 119 13.00 -26.39 -12.55
C SER A 119 13.74 -25.45 -11.60
N PHE A 120 13.12 -25.06 -10.48
CA PHE A 120 13.71 -24.15 -9.48
C PHE A 120 14.27 -24.90 -8.27
N LEU A 121 14.22 -26.24 -8.25
CA LEU A 121 14.77 -27.04 -7.16
C LEU A 121 16.26 -27.31 -7.36
N GLU A 122 16.98 -27.41 -6.24
CA GLU A 122 18.38 -27.81 -6.17
C GLU A 122 18.56 -28.90 -5.13
N GLU A 123 19.36 -29.91 -5.46
CA GLU A 123 19.65 -31.03 -4.57
C GLU A 123 20.87 -30.69 -3.70
N MET A 124 20.73 -30.88 -2.39
CA MET A 124 21.80 -30.67 -1.42
C MET A 124 21.64 -31.70 -0.30
N GLY A 125 22.60 -32.62 -0.19
CA GLY A 125 22.63 -33.62 0.88
C GLY A 125 21.40 -34.55 0.87
N GLY A 126 20.94 -34.96 -0.32
CA GLY A 126 19.78 -35.86 -0.48
C GLY A 126 18.41 -35.18 -0.28
N ASN A 127 18.39 -33.87 -0.05
CA ASN A 127 17.16 -33.07 0.06
C ASN A 127 17.07 -32.07 -1.08
N TYR A 128 15.84 -31.68 -1.44
CA TYR A 128 15.59 -30.68 -2.48
C TYR A 128 15.19 -29.35 -1.85
N TYR A 129 15.80 -28.26 -2.31
CA TYR A 129 15.58 -26.90 -1.84
C TYR A 129 15.11 -25.99 -2.96
N LEU A 130 14.24 -25.04 -2.64
CA LEU A 130 13.83 -24.02 -3.61
C LEU A 130 14.93 -22.96 -3.75
N SER A 131 15.52 -22.87 -4.94
CA SER A 131 16.55 -21.89 -5.27
C SER A 131 15.94 -20.52 -5.53
N ASN A 132 16.43 -19.50 -4.80
CA ASN A 132 16.02 -18.13 -5.06
C ASN A 132 16.63 -17.59 -6.35
N ALA A 133 17.84 -18.03 -6.71
CA ALA A 133 18.54 -17.62 -7.93
C ALA A 133 17.82 -18.11 -9.19
N LYS A 134 17.52 -19.42 -9.27
CA LYS A 134 16.78 -20.00 -10.39
C LYS A 134 15.41 -19.37 -10.58
N LEU A 135 14.74 -19.02 -9.47
CA LEU A 135 13.46 -18.33 -9.55
C LEU A 135 13.63 -16.92 -10.12
N LYS A 136 14.61 -16.15 -9.65
CA LYS A 136 14.90 -14.79 -10.15
C LYS A 136 15.26 -14.76 -11.63
N GLU A 137 16.06 -15.70 -12.11
CA GLU A 137 16.42 -15.80 -13.54
C GLU A 137 15.20 -15.94 -14.46
N GLN A 138 14.13 -16.52 -13.92
CA GLN A 138 12.89 -16.79 -14.66
C GLN A 138 11.82 -15.71 -14.42
N MET A 139 12.06 -14.79 -13.47
CA MET A 139 11.19 -13.64 -13.26
C MET A 139 11.37 -12.66 -14.41
N THR A 140 10.31 -12.47 -15.20
CA THR A 140 10.26 -11.48 -16.27
C THR A 140 8.95 -10.70 -16.16
N ASP A 141 9.01 -9.36 -16.17
CA ASP A 141 7.87 -8.47 -16.36
C ASP A 141 8.30 -7.36 -17.32
N LEU A 142 7.55 -7.16 -18.41
CA LEU A 142 7.88 -6.16 -19.43
C LEU A 142 7.95 -4.72 -18.88
N ARG A 143 7.25 -4.44 -17.78
CA ARG A 143 7.23 -3.12 -17.14
C ARG A 143 8.35 -2.96 -16.12
N CYS A 144 8.87 -4.08 -15.60
CA CYS A 144 9.90 -4.11 -14.57
C CYS A 144 11.10 -4.93 -15.07
N PRO A 145 11.93 -4.36 -15.98
CA PRO A 145 13.00 -5.10 -16.65
C PRO A 145 14.26 -5.26 -15.79
N THR A 146 14.41 -4.54 -14.67
CA THR A 146 15.60 -4.59 -13.83
C THR A 146 15.34 -5.46 -12.59
N ILE A 147 16.41 -6.06 -12.04
CA ILE A 147 16.36 -6.80 -10.78
C ILE A 147 17.02 -5.93 -9.70
N HIS A 148 16.26 -5.56 -8.67
CA HIS A 148 16.76 -4.81 -7.52
C HIS A 148 16.46 -5.58 -6.22
N GLY A 149 17.51 -6.20 -5.67
CA GLY A 149 17.37 -7.07 -4.50
C GLY A 149 16.41 -8.24 -4.78
N PRO A 150 15.33 -8.44 -3.99
CA PRO A 150 14.35 -9.49 -4.24
C PRO A 150 13.28 -9.11 -5.28
N CYS A 151 13.32 -7.89 -5.83
CA CYS A 151 12.26 -7.31 -6.65
C CYS A 151 12.65 -7.23 -8.12
N LEU A 152 11.64 -7.33 -8.99
CA LEU A 152 11.68 -6.72 -10.32
C LEU A 152 11.31 -5.24 -10.20
N SER A 153 12.07 -4.36 -10.84
CA SER A 153 11.89 -2.91 -10.76
C SER A 153 11.71 -2.30 -12.14
N ASP A 154 10.91 -1.23 -12.23
CA ASP A 154 10.86 -0.42 -13.45
C ASP A 154 12.12 0.43 -13.60
N THR A 155 12.35 1.01 -14.79
CA THR A 155 13.58 1.77 -15.08
C THR A 155 13.75 3.04 -14.25
N ASN A 156 12.69 3.49 -13.60
CA ASN A 156 12.67 4.72 -12.81
C ASN A 156 12.63 4.45 -11.29
N ASP A 157 12.73 3.19 -10.86
CA ASP A 157 12.59 2.75 -9.45
C ASP A 157 11.31 3.29 -8.78
N THR A 158 10.22 3.36 -9.55
CA THR A 158 8.90 3.79 -9.07
C THR A 158 7.96 2.63 -8.75
N LEU A 159 8.24 1.44 -9.29
CA LEU A 159 7.47 0.22 -9.08
C LEU A 159 8.40 -0.96 -8.83
N ASP A 160 8.27 -1.55 -7.64
CA ASP A 160 8.95 -2.77 -7.24
C ASP A 160 7.94 -3.92 -7.09
N ILE A 161 8.26 -5.07 -7.69
CA ILE A 161 7.44 -6.27 -7.68
C ILE A 161 8.23 -7.42 -7.06
N ALA A 162 7.79 -7.91 -5.89
CA ALA A 162 8.34 -9.08 -5.23
C ALA A 162 7.42 -10.30 -5.38
N LEU A 163 7.93 -11.41 -5.92
CA LEU A 163 7.24 -12.70 -5.82
C LEU A 163 7.52 -13.31 -4.44
N CYS A 164 6.47 -13.80 -3.79
CA CYS A 164 6.51 -14.21 -2.40
C CYS A 164 5.89 -15.60 -2.20
N PHE A 165 6.45 -16.35 -1.26
CA PHE A 165 5.78 -17.48 -0.63
C PHE A 165 5.28 -17.07 0.75
N ARG A 166 4.28 -17.78 1.27
CA ARG A 166 3.67 -17.46 2.57
C ARG A 166 3.74 -18.64 3.52
N SER A 167 4.01 -18.34 4.78
CA SER A 167 3.58 -19.18 5.89
C SER A 167 2.37 -18.55 6.56
N THR A 168 1.36 -19.36 6.86
CA THR A 168 0.19 -18.94 7.64
C THR A 168 0.48 -18.95 9.15
N SER A 169 1.62 -19.51 9.56
CA SER A 169 2.07 -19.56 10.95
C SER A 169 3.05 -18.43 11.27
N TRP A 170 3.09 -18.02 12.53
CA TRP A 170 4.13 -17.14 13.04
C TRP A 170 5.40 -17.93 13.31
N ILE A 171 6.57 -17.37 13.03
CA ILE A 171 7.82 -18.12 13.01
C ILE A 171 8.55 -18.12 14.37
N PRO A 172 9.32 -19.19 14.69
CA PRO A 172 10.09 -19.29 15.93
C PRO A 172 11.08 -18.14 16.14
N GLN A 173 11.78 -17.71 15.08
CA GLN A 173 12.75 -16.62 15.15
C GLN A 173 12.13 -15.30 15.65
N ALA A 174 10.82 -15.12 15.47
CA ALA A 174 10.10 -13.92 15.89
C ALA A 174 9.21 -14.16 17.11
N GLN A 175 9.36 -15.29 17.81
CA GLN A 175 8.50 -15.64 18.94
C GLN A 175 8.71 -14.70 20.13
N HIS A 176 9.93 -14.22 20.35
CA HIS A 176 10.23 -13.26 21.40
C HIS A 176 9.44 -11.96 21.24
N TRP A 177 9.12 -11.54 20.01
CA TRP A 177 8.27 -10.37 19.76
C TRP A 177 6.84 -10.54 20.32
N VAL A 178 6.32 -11.76 20.30
CA VAL A 178 4.98 -12.08 20.82
C VAL A 178 4.93 -11.89 22.34
N THR A 179 5.93 -12.43 23.03
CA THR A 179 6.04 -12.40 24.49
C THR A 179 6.66 -11.11 25.04
N ARG A 180 7.26 -10.28 24.18
CA ARG A 180 7.80 -8.96 24.54
C ARG A 180 6.71 -8.13 25.22
N SER A 181 6.92 -7.87 26.51
CA SER A 181 6.02 -7.07 27.35
C SER A 181 5.90 -5.67 26.77
N ASN A 182 4.67 -5.24 26.49
CA ASN A 182 4.44 -3.89 26.01
C ASN A 182 3.61 -3.06 26.97
N ASN A 183 4.17 -1.90 27.27
CA ASN A 183 3.42 -0.73 27.66
C ASN A 183 2.57 -0.30 26.43
N SER A 184 1.37 -0.88 26.30
CA SER A 184 0.21 -0.31 25.58
C SER A 184 0.22 -0.15 24.04
N TRP A 185 1.33 -0.33 23.31
CA TRP A 185 1.32 -0.46 21.82
C TRP A 185 2.30 -1.54 21.32
N PRO A 186 1.97 -2.33 20.27
CA PRO A 186 0.64 -2.47 19.68
C PRO A 186 -0.35 -3.14 20.65
N SER A 187 -1.65 -2.93 20.41
CA SER A 187 -2.70 -3.59 21.19
C SER A 187 -2.69 -5.11 20.98
N TYR A 188 -3.34 -5.84 21.89
CA TYR A 188 -3.49 -7.29 21.76
C TYR A 188 -4.12 -7.70 20.43
N ASP A 189 -5.17 -7.01 19.98
CA ASP A 189 -5.85 -7.31 18.71
C ASP A 189 -4.94 -7.10 17.51
N VAL A 190 -4.07 -6.08 17.56
CA VAL A 190 -3.08 -5.82 16.51
C VAL A 190 -2.02 -6.93 16.51
N LYS A 191 -1.50 -7.35 17.67
CA LYS A 191 -0.57 -8.49 17.77
C LYS A 191 -1.19 -9.77 17.24
N LYS A 192 -2.42 -10.09 17.67
CA LYS A 192 -3.17 -11.26 17.21
C LYS A 192 -3.39 -11.24 15.71
N SER A 193 -3.79 -10.10 15.14
CA SER A 193 -3.94 -9.93 13.69
C SER A 193 -2.63 -10.20 12.95
N ILE A 194 -1.50 -9.65 13.43
CA ILE A 194 -0.17 -9.88 12.85
C ILE A 194 0.17 -11.38 12.84
N ILE A 195 0.01 -12.06 13.98
CA ILE A 195 0.30 -13.49 14.13
C ILE A 195 -0.55 -14.33 13.16
N GLN A 196 -1.84 -14.01 13.03
CA GLN A 196 -2.76 -14.71 12.12
C GLN A 196 -2.42 -14.53 10.63
N HIS A 197 -1.74 -13.44 10.27
CA HIS A 197 -1.30 -13.25 8.89
C HIS A 197 -0.04 -14.05 8.56
N GLY A 198 0.74 -14.45 9.56
CA GLY A 198 2.00 -15.16 9.39
C GLY A 198 3.08 -14.28 8.75
N VAL A 199 3.96 -14.89 7.96
CA VAL A 199 5.10 -14.21 7.31
C VAL A 199 5.18 -14.53 5.82
N LEU A 200 5.95 -13.71 5.10
CA LEU A 200 6.27 -13.92 3.69
C LEU A 200 7.75 -14.29 3.51
N PHE A 201 8.10 -14.89 2.39
CA PHE A 201 9.47 -15.21 2.00
C PHE A 201 9.76 -14.62 0.63
N VAL A 202 10.86 -13.89 0.51
CA VAL A 202 11.26 -13.19 -0.72
C VAL A 202 12.62 -13.73 -1.23
N PRO A 203 12.85 -13.75 -2.55
CA PRO A 203 13.95 -14.49 -3.19
C PRO A 203 15.28 -13.74 -3.12
N ILE A 204 15.85 -13.61 -1.92
CA ILE A 204 17.16 -13.01 -1.72
C ILE A 204 17.87 -13.68 -0.57
N GLY A 205 19.11 -14.12 -0.82
CA GLY A 205 20.00 -14.67 0.20
C GLY A 205 20.93 -13.62 0.81
N VAL A 206 21.78 -14.08 1.72
CA VAL A 206 22.81 -13.26 2.34
C VAL A 206 23.97 -13.10 1.37
N LYS A 207 24.27 -11.86 0.97
CA LYS A 207 25.33 -11.55 0.01
C LYS A 207 26.68 -12.10 0.47
N GLY A 208 27.33 -12.88 -0.38
CA GLY A 208 28.65 -13.48 -0.12
C GLY A 208 28.60 -14.73 0.76
N SER A 209 27.42 -15.22 1.13
CA SER A 209 27.29 -16.51 1.81
C SER A 209 27.45 -17.68 0.82
N PRO A 210 28.01 -18.83 1.23
CA PRO A 210 28.14 -20.00 0.35
C PRO A 210 26.80 -20.55 -0.17
N LYS A 211 25.69 -20.20 0.49
CA LYS A 211 24.33 -20.65 0.17
C LYS A 211 23.43 -19.49 -0.26
N GLU A 212 24.02 -18.39 -0.76
CA GLU A 212 23.30 -17.18 -1.18
C GLU A 212 22.16 -17.50 -2.16
N ASP A 213 22.35 -18.46 -3.05
CA ASP A 213 21.37 -18.84 -4.08
C ASP A 213 20.22 -19.72 -3.56
N LEU A 214 20.37 -20.27 -2.34
CA LEU A 214 19.36 -21.11 -1.68
C LEU A 214 18.67 -20.43 -0.51
N ASP A 215 19.26 -19.38 0.06
CA ASP A 215 18.71 -18.67 1.20
C ASP A 215 17.54 -17.75 0.79
N TRP A 216 16.54 -17.67 1.65
CA TRP A 216 15.35 -16.84 1.49
C TRP A 216 15.23 -15.88 2.65
N ARG A 217 14.97 -14.61 2.38
CA ARG A 217 14.71 -13.63 3.43
C ARG A 217 13.25 -13.69 3.86
N ILE A 218 13.04 -13.78 5.17
CA ILE A 218 11.74 -13.60 5.79
C ILE A 218 11.33 -12.12 5.66
N SER A 219 10.14 -11.88 5.15
CA SER A 219 9.55 -10.55 5.03
C SER A 219 8.35 -10.40 5.95
N PHE A 220 8.41 -9.34 6.76
CA PHE A 220 7.35 -8.92 7.68
C PHE A 220 6.47 -7.80 7.09
N SER A 221 6.52 -7.54 5.78
CA SER A 221 5.83 -6.40 5.16
C SER A 221 4.33 -6.30 5.48
N VAL A 222 3.62 -7.44 5.59
CA VAL A 222 2.21 -7.44 6.02
C VAL A 222 2.07 -7.02 7.49
N ALA A 223 2.91 -7.56 8.36
CA ALA A 223 2.93 -7.19 9.79
C ALA A 223 3.29 -5.72 9.98
N GLU A 224 4.29 -5.21 9.26
CA GLU A 224 4.68 -3.80 9.25
C GLU A 224 3.53 -2.90 8.80
N LYS A 225 2.83 -3.27 7.72
CA LYS A 225 1.66 -2.52 7.24
C LYS A 225 0.58 -2.46 8.32
N ILE A 226 0.31 -3.57 9.01
CA ILE A 226 -0.65 -3.62 10.14
C ILE A 226 -0.20 -2.71 11.29
N LEU A 227 1.09 -2.71 11.66
CA LEU A 227 1.64 -1.80 12.67
C LEU A 227 1.48 -0.33 12.29
N ILE A 228 1.84 0.04 11.06
CA ILE A 228 1.68 1.41 10.55
C ILE A 228 0.20 1.82 10.52
N TYR A 229 -0.69 0.89 10.20
CA TYR A 229 -2.13 1.13 10.22
C TYR A 229 -2.66 1.38 11.64
N SER A 230 -2.03 0.79 12.65
CA SER A 230 -2.37 0.96 14.07
C SER A 230 -1.79 2.22 14.73
N PHE A 231 -0.93 2.97 14.04
CA PHE A 231 -0.39 4.22 14.56
C PHE A 231 -1.47 5.27 14.81
N THR A 232 -1.32 6.01 15.91
CA THR A 232 -1.95 7.33 16.05
C THR A 232 -1.47 8.26 14.93
N HIS A 233 -2.24 9.30 14.63
CA HIS A 233 -1.82 10.26 13.60
C HIS A 233 -0.49 10.95 13.94
N THR A 234 -0.22 11.21 15.23
CA THR A 234 1.08 11.78 15.65
C THR A 234 2.26 10.80 15.43
N GLN A 235 2.10 9.49 15.70
CA GLN A 235 3.12 8.48 15.35
C GLN A 235 3.38 8.45 13.84
N PHE A 236 2.31 8.47 13.05
CA PHE A 236 2.40 8.49 11.59
C PHE A 236 3.13 9.74 11.07
N LEU A 237 2.83 10.93 11.59
CA LEU A 237 3.56 12.16 11.23
C LEU A 237 5.01 12.14 11.70
N CYS A 238 5.31 11.50 12.84
CA CYS A 238 6.70 11.32 13.27
C CYS A 238 7.47 10.42 12.30
N TYR A 239 6.85 9.36 11.79
CA TYR A 239 7.42 8.53 10.72
C TYR A 239 7.66 9.34 9.44
N VAL A 240 6.71 10.20 9.05
CA VAL A 240 6.86 11.10 7.90
C VAL A 240 8.07 12.03 8.08
N LEU A 241 8.24 12.63 9.25
CA LEU A 241 9.39 13.49 9.55
C LEU A 241 10.71 12.73 9.43
N MET A 242 10.77 11.47 9.90
CA MET A 242 11.97 10.64 9.72
C MET A 242 12.26 10.34 8.24
N LYS A 243 11.23 10.17 7.40
CA LYS A 243 11.41 10.02 5.94
C LYS A 243 11.87 11.31 5.27
N ILE A 244 11.33 12.46 5.66
CA ILE A 244 11.77 13.78 5.16
C ILE A 244 13.24 14.01 5.54
N LEU A 245 13.59 13.76 6.80
CA LEU A 245 14.98 13.85 7.26
C LEU A 245 15.92 12.97 6.41
N LEU A 246 15.52 11.73 6.14
CA LEU A 246 16.30 10.84 5.28
C LEU A 246 16.46 11.42 3.87
N LYS A 247 15.34 11.68 3.18
CA LYS A 247 15.35 11.97 1.74
C LYS A 247 15.87 13.36 1.41
N ASP A 248 15.49 14.36 2.19
CA ASP A 248 15.71 15.76 1.81
C ASP A 248 16.88 16.40 2.58
N VAL A 249 17.36 15.76 3.65
CA VAL A 249 18.40 16.36 4.53
C VAL A 249 19.65 15.51 4.59
N ILE A 250 19.51 14.19 4.73
CA ILE A 250 20.65 13.27 4.76
C ILE A 250 21.06 12.89 3.34
N ALA A 251 20.13 12.40 2.52
CA ALA A 251 20.43 11.82 1.20
C ALA A 251 20.77 12.85 0.11
N ILE A 252 20.58 14.15 0.38
CA ILE A 252 21.10 15.22 -0.49
C ILE A 252 22.63 15.27 -0.49
N ASP A 253 23.26 14.75 0.57
CA ASP A 253 24.69 14.54 0.62
C ASP A 253 24.99 13.21 -0.07
N LEU A 254 25.63 13.28 -1.24
CA LEU A 254 25.94 12.10 -2.06
C LEU A 254 26.79 11.08 -1.31
N SER A 255 27.60 11.51 -0.33
CA SER A 255 28.38 10.60 0.51
C SER A 255 27.51 9.76 1.48
N CYS A 256 26.28 10.19 1.72
CA CYS A 256 25.32 9.56 2.63
C CYS A 256 24.13 8.89 1.92
N LYS A 257 23.89 9.19 0.64
CA LYS A 257 22.66 8.84 -0.11
C LYS A 257 22.27 7.36 -0.03
N GLU A 258 23.25 6.46 -0.07
CA GLU A 258 23.02 5.00 -0.08
C GLU A 258 23.28 4.32 1.27
N LEU A 259 23.69 5.09 2.30
CA LEU A 259 24.07 4.52 3.60
C LEU A 259 22.85 4.19 4.47
N LEU A 260 21.74 4.90 4.29
CA LEU A 260 20.51 4.73 5.04
C LEU A 260 19.32 4.57 4.09
N CYS A 261 18.33 3.76 4.48
CA CYS A 261 17.08 3.61 3.75
C CYS A 261 15.85 3.83 4.64
N SER A 262 14.69 3.93 4.00
CA SER A 262 13.40 4.18 4.65
C SER A 262 13.04 3.11 5.69
N TYR A 263 13.53 1.88 5.48
CA TYR A 263 13.31 0.75 6.38
C TYR A 263 13.92 0.97 7.77
N PHE A 264 15.12 1.56 7.86
CA PHE A 264 15.76 1.89 9.13
C PHE A 264 14.96 2.94 9.89
N MET A 265 14.46 3.96 9.17
CA MET A 265 13.63 5.01 9.75
C MET A 265 12.33 4.44 10.32
N LYS A 266 11.68 3.54 9.58
CA LYS A 266 10.47 2.83 10.02
C LYS A 266 10.73 2.01 11.28
N THR A 267 11.80 1.21 11.27
CA THR A 267 12.21 0.35 12.40
C THR A 267 12.45 1.15 13.67
N ILE A 268 13.14 2.29 13.56
CA ILE A 268 13.37 3.19 14.69
C ILE A 268 12.05 3.70 15.27
N VAL A 269 11.10 4.11 14.42
CA VAL A 269 9.81 4.61 14.89
C VAL A 269 8.99 3.50 15.55
N PHE A 270 9.09 2.24 15.11
CA PHE A 270 8.47 1.11 15.79
C PHE A 270 9.02 0.91 17.21
N TRP A 271 10.34 0.90 17.37
CA TRP A 271 10.96 0.80 18.69
C TRP A 271 10.56 1.95 19.62
N ILE A 272 10.60 3.20 19.14
CA ILE A 272 10.19 4.35 19.96
C ILE A 272 8.69 4.30 20.28
N SER A 273 7.86 3.81 19.36
CA SER A 273 6.41 3.63 19.58
C SER A 273 6.10 2.57 20.64
N GLU A 274 6.93 1.54 20.73
CA GLU A 274 6.79 0.48 21.73
C GLU A 274 7.27 0.91 23.13
N GLU A 275 8.34 1.71 23.17
CA GLU A 275 8.94 2.19 24.43
C GLU A 275 8.15 3.32 25.10
N ILE A 276 7.42 4.12 24.32
CA ILE A 276 6.76 5.35 24.79
C ILE A 276 5.27 5.13 24.96
N SER A 277 4.75 5.53 26.13
CA SER A 277 3.31 5.50 26.42
C SER A 277 2.48 6.20 25.32
N PRO A 278 1.37 5.58 24.85
CA PRO A 278 0.39 6.16 23.93
C PRO A 278 -0.12 7.54 24.35
N SER A 279 -0.19 7.83 25.65
CA SER A 279 -0.65 9.13 26.14
C SER A 279 0.27 10.30 25.79
N VAL A 280 1.53 10.02 25.43
CA VAL A 280 2.54 11.00 25.03
C VAL A 280 2.41 11.38 23.56
N TRP A 281 1.87 10.49 22.71
CA TRP A 281 1.73 10.67 21.26
C TRP A 281 0.59 11.66 20.91
N LYS A 282 0.83 12.93 21.24
CA LYS A 282 -0.08 14.06 21.04
C LYS A 282 0.54 15.11 20.10
N PRO A 283 -0.28 15.93 19.42
CA PRO A 283 0.22 16.95 18.49
C PRO A 283 1.26 17.92 19.08
N ASN A 284 1.12 18.29 20.36
CA ASN A 284 2.05 19.18 21.06
C ASN A 284 3.39 18.54 21.42
N ASN A 285 3.53 17.22 21.25
CA ASN A 285 4.76 16.47 21.53
C ASN A 285 5.48 15.99 20.26
N LEU A 286 4.99 16.34 19.06
CA LEU A 286 5.55 15.85 17.80
C LEU A 286 7.07 16.12 17.67
N ILE A 287 7.54 17.34 17.98
CA ILE A 287 8.97 17.68 17.89
C ILE A 287 9.80 16.89 18.90
N PRO A 288 9.47 16.85 20.21
CA PRO A 288 10.16 15.99 21.17
C PRO A 288 10.25 14.51 20.76
N LEU A 289 9.16 13.96 20.20
CA LEU A 289 9.10 12.57 19.75
C LEU A 289 9.99 12.33 18.52
N PHE A 290 9.94 13.24 17.54
CA PHE A 290 10.87 13.22 16.40
C PHE A 290 12.33 13.26 16.86
N MET A 291 12.68 14.14 17.79
CA MET A 291 14.05 14.21 18.31
C MET A 291 14.47 12.94 19.07
N ARG A 292 13.52 12.20 19.64
CA ARG A 292 13.81 10.90 20.27
C ARG A 292 14.13 9.83 19.22
N CYS A 293 13.37 9.78 18.13
CA CYS A 293 13.68 8.93 16.97
C CYS A 293 15.04 9.31 16.34
N PHE A 294 15.32 10.60 16.19
CA PHE A 294 16.60 11.08 15.68
C PHE A 294 17.79 10.66 16.55
N ARG A 295 17.67 10.79 17.88
CA ARG A 295 18.71 10.32 18.81
C ARG A 295 18.88 8.81 18.77
N ARG A 296 17.80 8.05 18.58
CA ARG A 296 17.89 6.60 18.35
C ARG A 296 18.64 6.28 17.07
N LEU A 297 18.42 7.03 15.98
CA LEU A 297 19.23 6.89 14.76
C LEU A 297 20.71 7.17 15.03
N LEU A 298 21.02 8.27 15.71
CA LEU A 298 22.40 8.63 16.07
C LEU A 298 23.06 7.50 16.87
N TYR A 299 22.37 6.98 17.89
CA TYR A 299 22.83 5.83 18.67
C TYR A 299 23.06 4.59 17.79
N CYS A 300 22.11 4.24 16.91
CA CYS A 300 22.28 3.08 16.04
C CYS A 300 23.52 3.19 15.14
N VAL A 301 23.80 4.39 14.62
CA VAL A 301 24.99 4.63 13.77
C VAL A 301 26.25 4.64 14.63
N GLU A 302 26.19 5.24 15.82
CA GLU A 302 27.30 5.29 16.75
C GLU A 302 27.73 3.89 17.16
N TYR A 303 26.80 2.99 17.47
CA TYR A 303 27.15 1.64 17.92
C TYR A 303 27.12 0.58 16.81
N LEU A 304 26.82 0.96 15.56
CA LEU A 304 26.59 0.04 14.44
C LEU A 304 25.53 -1.03 14.72
N VAL A 305 24.51 -0.68 15.49
CA VAL A 305 23.46 -1.61 15.94
C VAL A 305 22.09 -1.01 15.65
N CYS A 306 21.36 -1.62 14.73
CA CYS A 306 19.97 -1.29 14.41
C CYS A 306 19.14 -2.59 14.43
N PRO A 307 18.62 -3.02 15.59
CA PRO A 307 17.95 -4.31 15.72
C PRO A 307 16.64 -4.32 14.94
N HIS A 308 16.43 -5.37 14.15
CA HIS A 308 15.16 -5.59 13.46
C HIS A 308 14.01 -5.72 14.46
N PHE A 309 12.86 -5.12 14.16
CA PHE A 309 11.78 -4.96 15.15
C PHE A 309 11.19 -6.28 15.65
N PHE A 310 11.02 -7.25 14.74
CA PHE A 310 10.43 -8.57 15.07
C PHE A 310 11.47 -9.63 15.48
N VAL A 311 12.73 -9.46 15.07
CA VAL A 311 13.83 -10.42 15.28
C VAL A 311 15.07 -9.62 15.69
N PRO A 312 15.18 -9.15 16.94
CA PRO A 312 16.23 -8.21 17.36
C PRO A 312 17.67 -8.71 17.16
N GLU A 313 17.85 -10.03 17.08
CA GLU A 313 19.12 -10.71 16.77
C GLU A 313 19.62 -10.35 15.36
N ASN A 314 18.72 -9.98 14.44
CA ASN A 314 19.09 -9.49 13.13
C ASN A 314 19.43 -7.99 13.19
N ASN A 315 20.73 -7.67 13.13
CA ASN A 315 21.21 -6.29 13.07
C ASN A 315 21.12 -5.74 11.64
N LEU A 316 20.23 -4.80 11.39
CA LEU A 316 19.97 -4.22 10.08
C LEU A 316 21.14 -3.41 9.49
N PHE A 317 22.12 -3.00 10.31
CA PHE A 317 23.33 -2.30 9.86
C PHE A 317 24.48 -3.23 9.52
N GLU A 318 24.38 -4.50 9.91
CA GLU A 318 25.37 -5.52 9.60
C GLU A 318 25.56 -5.63 8.08
N ASN A 319 26.83 -5.67 7.66
CA ASN A 319 27.26 -5.72 6.26
C ASN A 319 26.80 -4.56 5.35
N LYS A 320 26.12 -3.54 5.89
CA LYS A 320 25.67 -2.34 5.15
C LYS A 320 26.45 -1.09 5.49
N ILE A 321 26.74 -0.86 6.78
CA ILE A 321 27.48 0.32 7.23
C ILE A 321 28.86 -0.12 7.72
N ASN A 322 29.87 0.05 6.88
CA ASN A 322 31.26 -0.20 7.25
C ASN A 322 31.83 0.94 8.12
N LYS A 323 33.05 0.75 8.65
CA LYS A 323 33.70 1.72 9.55
C LYS A 323 33.89 3.11 8.91
N TYR A 324 34.16 3.17 7.60
CA TYR A 324 34.33 4.44 6.89
C TYR A 324 33.00 5.17 6.69
N ALA A 325 31.99 4.46 6.19
CA ALA A 325 30.62 4.96 6.05
C ALA A 325 30.06 5.47 7.38
N ARG A 326 30.35 4.79 8.50
CA ARG A 326 29.99 5.21 9.85
C ARG A 326 30.53 6.60 10.19
N VAL A 327 31.80 6.89 9.90
CA VAL A 327 32.43 8.18 10.23
C VAL A 327 31.76 9.31 9.46
N ILE A 328 31.54 9.13 8.15
CA ILE A 328 30.84 10.09 7.30
C ILE A 328 29.44 10.39 7.86
N LEU A 329 28.68 9.32 8.12
CA LEU A 329 27.31 9.44 8.58
C LEU A 329 27.23 10.06 9.98
N LEU A 330 28.12 9.70 10.90
CA LEU A 330 28.18 10.31 12.23
C LEU A 330 28.48 11.80 12.16
N ASN A 331 29.45 12.22 11.35
CA ASN A 331 29.76 13.64 11.18
C ASN A 331 28.53 14.41 10.70
N LYS A 332 27.83 13.89 9.69
CA LYS A 332 26.57 14.48 9.20
C LYS A 332 25.52 14.55 10.31
N LEU A 333 25.28 13.45 11.03
CA LEU A 333 24.26 13.40 12.07
C LEU A 333 24.60 14.30 13.27
N HIS A 334 25.87 14.45 13.65
CA HIS A 334 26.28 15.38 14.71
C HIS A 334 26.05 16.85 14.32
N ILE A 335 26.35 17.22 13.07
CA ILE A 335 26.02 18.55 12.54
C ILE A 335 24.50 18.76 12.63
N LEU A 336 23.69 17.83 12.14
CA LEU A 336 22.23 17.94 12.22
C LEU A 336 21.72 18.01 13.67
N ASN A 337 22.34 17.26 14.60
CA ASN A 337 22.01 17.28 16.02
C ASN A 337 22.24 18.66 16.66
N SER A 338 23.28 19.38 16.23
CA SER A 338 23.58 20.74 16.72
C SER A 338 22.48 21.76 16.40
N TYR A 339 21.76 21.56 15.29
CA TYR A 339 20.57 22.36 14.93
C TYR A 339 19.29 21.92 15.67
N GLY A 340 19.34 20.78 16.37
CA GLY A 340 18.16 20.16 16.99
C GLY A 340 17.07 19.89 15.96
N TRP A 341 15.80 20.12 16.33
CA TRP A 341 14.67 19.84 15.44
C TRP A 341 14.65 20.72 14.19
N LYS A 342 15.33 21.87 14.21
CA LYS A 342 15.37 22.80 13.09
C LYS A 342 16.12 22.23 11.88
N CYS A 343 16.86 21.13 12.04
CA CYS A 343 17.49 20.41 10.94
C CYS A 343 16.48 19.98 9.87
N ILE A 344 15.22 19.74 10.24
CA ILE A 344 14.17 19.39 9.28
C ILE A 344 13.79 20.56 8.36
N LEU A 345 14.08 21.80 8.76
CA LEU A 345 13.84 23.00 7.94
C LEU A 345 14.83 23.12 6.77
N PHE A 346 15.81 22.21 6.67
CA PHE A 346 16.66 22.10 5.48
C PHE A 346 15.93 21.41 4.32
N SER A 347 14.80 20.75 4.56
CA SER A 347 13.91 20.25 3.52
C SER A 347 13.12 21.40 2.88
N ASP A 348 13.06 21.43 1.55
CA ASP A 348 12.22 22.36 0.79
C ASP A 348 10.72 22.08 0.97
N GLN A 349 10.35 20.90 1.45
CA GLN A 349 8.97 20.52 1.78
C GLN A 349 8.47 21.17 3.06
N ILE A 350 9.34 21.74 3.90
CA ILE A 350 8.95 22.36 5.17
C ILE A 350 9.29 23.86 5.14
N PRO A 351 8.30 24.76 5.31
CA PRO A 351 8.52 26.19 5.22
C PRO A 351 9.37 26.69 6.39
N ASN A 352 10.15 27.75 6.15
CA ASN A 352 11.02 28.36 7.15
C ASN A 352 10.27 28.70 8.47
N GLY A 353 11.00 28.66 9.59
CA GLY A 353 10.45 28.76 10.95
C GLY A 353 9.46 29.91 11.18
N HIS A 354 9.72 31.11 10.63
CA HIS A 354 8.81 32.26 10.74
C HIS A 354 7.45 32.02 10.06
N LYS A 355 7.41 31.30 8.93
CA LYS A 355 6.17 30.96 8.22
C LYS A 355 5.36 29.90 8.99
N LEU A 356 6.03 28.88 9.54
CA LEU A 356 5.42 27.83 10.38
C LEU A 356 4.72 28.39 11.63
N THR A 357 5.35 29.36 12.33
CA THR A 357 4.84 29.88 13.60
C THR A 357 3.90 31.07 13.46
N SER A 358 3.77 31.66 12.27
CA SER A 358 2.89 32.80 12.07
C SER A 358 1.43 32.39 12.26
N ARG A 359 0.68 33.14 13.08
CA ARG A 359 -0.80 33.03 13.23
C ARG A 359 -1.56 33.20 11.89
N LEU A 360 -0.84 33.56 10.83
CA LEU A 360 -1.31 33.84 9.48
C LEU A 360 -1.15 32.67 8.50
N TYR A 361 -0.79 31.46 8.95
CA TYR A 361 -1.19 30.26 8.21
C TYR A 361 -2.72 30.08 8.34
N LYS A 362 -3.48 31.07 7.83
CA LYS A 362 -4.81 30.86 7.28
C LYS A 362 -4.66 29.74 6.26
N ASP A 363 -5.65 28.88 6.15
CA ASP A 363 -5.81 27.87 5.10
C ASP A 363 -5.70 28.51 3.70
N GLN A 364 -4.50 28.95 3.31
CA GLN A 364 -4.18 29.18 1.92
C GLN A 364 -4.24 27.79 1.31
N SER A 365 -5.26 27.62 0.46
CA SER A 365 -5.60 26.46 -0.34
C SER A 365 -4.48 26.12 -1.32
N CYS A 366 -3.28 25.88 -0.82
CA CYS A 366 -2.13 25.43 -1.58
C CYS A 366 -1.79 24.02 -1.12
N SER A 367 -2.67 23.07 -1.46
CA SER A 367 -2.34 21.67 -1.28
C SER A 367 -1.33 21.28 -2.37
N HIS A 368 -0.07 21.04 -2.00
CA HIS A 368 0.88 20.38 -2.91
C HIS A 368 0.38 18.99 -3.36
N ILE A 369 -0.56 18.39 -2.61
CA ILE A 369 -1.29 17.19 -2.99
C ILE A 369 -2.79 17.50 -2.91
N ASP A 370 -3.45 17.61 -4.06
CA ASP A 370 -4.91 17.65 -4.12
C ASP A 370 -5.45 16.26 -3.74
N ILE A 371 -5.64 16.05 -2.44
CA ILE A 371 -6.13 14.79 -1.86
C ILE A 371 -7.46 14.40 -2.51
N ARG A 372 -8.28 15.37 -2.97
CA ARG A 372 -9.53 15.05 -3.67
C ARG A 372 -9.24 14.43 -5.04
N LYS A 373 -8.31 15.00 -5.83
CA LYS A 373 -7.85 14.40 -7.10
C LYS A 373 -7.24 13.01 -6.89
N LEU A 374 -6.43 12.83 -5.85
CA LEU A 374 -5.86 11.53 -5.52
C LEU A 374 -6.95 10.50 -5.19
N LEU A 375 -7.88 10.84 -4.30
CA LEU A 375 -9.00 9.97 -3.94
C LEU A 375 -9.86 9.65 -5.16
N PHE A 376 -10.15 10.65 -6.00
CA PHE A 376 -10.90 10.48 -7.25
C PHE A 376 -10.19 9.52 -8.22
N SER A 377 -8.89 9.74 -8.47
CA SER A 377 -8.07 8.88 -9.32
C SER A 377 -8.05 7.43 -8.83
N ARG A 378 -7.92 7.22 -7.51
CA ARG A 378 -7.96 5.89 -6.90
C ARG A 378 -9.33 5.23 -7.05
N ILE A 379 -10.41 5.95 -6.79
CA ILE A 379 -11.77 5.44 -6.97
C ILE A 379 -11.98 5.06 -8.45
N PHE A 380 -11.64 5.95 -9.38
CA PHE A 380 -11.72 5.70 -10.81
C PHE A 380 -10.96 4.44 -11.21
N TYR A 381 -9.70 4.29 -10.77
CA TYR A 381 -8.88 3.12 -11.07
C TYR A 381 -9.48 1.83 -10.53
N ILE A 382 -9.90 1.82 -9.26
CA ILE A 382 -10.49 0.63 -8.61
C ILE A 382 -11.78 0.25 -9.34
N SER A 383 -12.63 1.23 -9.69
CA SER A 383 -13.85 1.00 -10.47
C SER A 383 -13.57 0.49 -11.89
N TYR A 384 -12.55 1.04 -12.57
CA TYR A 384 -12.14 0.59 -13.90
C TYR A 384 -11.59 -0.85 -13.87
N GLN A 385 -10.77 -1.19 -12.88
CA GLN A 385 -10.22 -2.54 -12.74
C GLN A 385 -11.31 -3.58 -12.46
N ALA A 386 -12.26 -3.24 -11.58
CA ALA A 386 -13.43 -4.09 -11.32
C ALA A 386 -14.27 -4.30 -12.59
N HIS A 387 -14.39 -3.28 -13.44
CA HIS A 387 -15.05 -3.37 -14.73
C HIS A 387 -14.29 -4.27 -15.74
N MET A 388 -13.03 -3.96 -16.04
CA MET A 388 -12.24 -4.64 -17.08
C MET A 388 -12.08 -6.14 -16.82
N ARG A 389 -11.99 -6.55 -15.56
CA ARG A 389 -11.78 -7.96 -15.22
C ARG A 389 -13.02 -8.84 -15.41
N SER A 390 -14.17 -8.28 -15.81
CA SER A 390 -15.39 -9.02 -16.12
C SER A 390 -15.90 -9.97 -15.02
N PHE A 391 -15.36 -9.91 -13.79
CA PHE A 391 -15.55 -10.91 -12.73
C PHE A 391 -15.79 -10.31 -11.33
N ASP A 392 -16.71 -10.98 -10.62
CA ASP A 392 -17.17 -10.79 -9.25
C ASP A 392 -17.66 -9.38 -8.88
N TYR A 393 -18.81 -9.01 -9.42
CA TYR A 393 -19.60 -7.94 -8.83
C TYR A 393 -19.88 -8.15 -7.35
N GLU A 394 -19.93 -9.39 -6.88
CA GLU A 394 -20.01 -9.73 -5.46
C GLU A 394 -18.81 -9.17 -4.69
N LYS A 395 -17.58 -9.30 -5.21
CA LYS A 395 -16.37 -8.68 -4.62
C LYS A 395 -16.44 -7.16 -4.63
N ALA A 396 -16.88 -6.57 -5.74
CA ALA A 396 -17.05 -5.12 -5.85
C ALA A 396 -18.13 -4.60 -4.88
N ILE A 397 -19.24 -5.33 -4.72
CA ILE A 397 -20.33 -5.00 -3.80
C ILE A 397 -19.88 -5.16 -2.34
N HIS A 398 -19.24 -6.27 -1.97
CA HIS A 398 -18.66 -6.46 -0.64
C HIS A 398 -17.70 -5.33 -0.30
N LEU A 399 -16.87 -4.93 -1.26
CA LEU A 399 -15.98 -3.81 -1.09
C LEU A 399 -16.77 -2.51 -0.82
N ILE A 400 -17.75 -2.16 -1.65
CA ILE A 400 -18.61 -0.98 -1.46
C ILE A 400 -19.27 -0.99 -0.07
N LEU A 401 -19.77 -2.15 0.35
CA LEU A 401 -20.39 -2.31 1.66
C LEU A 401 -19.39 -2.10 2.80
N SER A 402 -18.14 -2.58 2.65
CA SER A 402 -17.08 -2.43 3.66
C SER A 402 -16.53 -1.01 3.82
N LEU A 403 -16.76 -0.11 2.86
CA LEU A 403 -16.31 1.28 3.00
C LEU A 403 -17.07 1.96 4.16
N GLU A 404 -16.41 2.81 4.95
CA GLU A 404 -17.13 3.54 6.01
C GLU A 404 -17.83 4.80 5.48
N SER A 405 -17.23 5.45 4.49
CA SER A 405 -17.72 6.75 3.97
C SER A 405 -18.78 6.59 2.90
N SER A 406 -19.99 7.08 3.19
CA SER A 406 -21.11 7.11 2.23
C SER A 406 -20.75 7.82 0.91
N LYS A 407 -20.05 8.97 0.99
CA LYS A 407 -19.61 9.73 -0.21
C LYS A 407 -18.71 8.90 -1.14
N ILE A 408 -17.82 8.10 -0.57
CA ILE A 408 -16.90 7.26 -1.35
C ILE A 408 -17.65 6.09 -1.97
N LYS A 409 -18.60 5.48 -1.24
CA LYS A 409 -19.51 4.47 -1.81
C LYS A 409 -20.19 5.01 -3.05
N TYR A 410 -20.83 6.19 -2.95
CA TYR A 410 -21.56 6.80 -4.07
C TYR A 410 -20.65 7.11 -5.27
N LEU A 411 -19.47 7.68 -5.04
CA LEU A 411 -18.51 7.94 -6.13
C LEU A 411 -18.05 6.64 -6.80
N TYR A 412 -17.75 5.60 -6.03
CA TYR A 412 -17.37 4.31 -6.56
C TYR A 412 -18.48 3.70 -7.43
N LEU A 413 -19.72 3.77 -6.94
CA LEU A 413 -20.89 3.30 -7.67
C LEU A 413 -21.11 4.04 -8.98
N HIS A 414 -20.94 5.36 -8.96
CA HIS A 414 -21.01 6.20 -10.15
C HIS A 414 -19.98 5.83 -11.21
N PHE A 415 -18.72 5.58 -10.83
CA PHE A 415 -17.71 5.16 -11.81
C PHE A 415 -17.95 3.75 -12.32
N MET A 416 -18.26 2.81 -11.42
CA MET A 416 -18.63 1.44 -11.80
C MET A 416 -19.76 1.44 -12.83
N SER A 417 -20.79 2.26 -12.58
CA SER A 417 -21.94 2.34 -13.45
C SER A 417 -21.60 2.96 -14.81
N LYS A 418 -20.81 4.03 -14.84
CA LYS A 418 -20.33 4.66 -16.08
C LYS A 418 -19.54 3.67 -16.93
N PHE A 419 -18.59 2.94 -16.35
CA PHE A 419 -17.82 1.94 -17.10
C PHE A 419 -18.71 0.80 -17.62
N SER A 420 -19.63 0.31 -16.79
CA SER A 420 -20.64 -0.67 -17.22
C SER A 420 -21.48 -0.18 -18.40
N CYS A 421 -21.91 1.08 -18.44
CA CYS A 421 -22.65 1.62 -19.59
C CYS A 421 -21.79 1.79 -20.86
N ILE A 422 -20.48 2.06 -20.74
CA ILE A 422 -19.58 2.08 -21.90
C ILE A 422 -19.51 0.69 -22.55
N SER A 423 -19.45 -0.38 -21.77
CA SER A 423 -19.43 -1.75 -22.34
C SER A 423 -20.72 -2.15 -23.07
N ASP A 424 -21.87 -1.56 -22.71
CA ASP A 424 -23.13 -1.81 -23.40
C ASP A 424 -23.19 -1.19 -24.81
N GLN A 425 -22.37 -0.17 -25.10
CA GLN A 425 -22.34 0.45 -26.43
C GLN A 425 -21.69 -0.46 -27.50
N PHE A 426 -21.03 -1.55 -27.08
CA PHE A 426 -20.25 -2.44 -27.95
C PHE A 426 -20.80 -3.89 -28.02
N GLN A 427 -21.97 -4.18 -27.45
CA GLN A 427 -22.61 -5.50 -27.54
C GLN A 427 -23.76 -5.47 -28.58
N PRO A 428 -23.78 -6.37 -29.58
CA PRO A 428 -24.94 -6.51 -30.45
C PRO A 428 -26.15 -7.02 -29.64
N PHE A 429 -27.29 -6.38 -29.84
CA PHE A 429 -28.56 -6.75 -29.20
C PHE A 429 -29.07 -8.10 -29.74
N GLU A 430 -29.01 -9.16 -28.94
CA GLU A 430 -29.81 -10.36 -29.19
C GLU A 430 -31.00 -10.43 -28.21
N PHE A 431 -32.17 -10.07 -28.72
CA PHE A 431 -33.44 -10.32 -28.05
C PHE A 431 -33.73 -11.83 -28.03
N THR A 432 -33.79 -12.45 -26.85
CA THR A 432 -34.45 -13.76 -26.69
C THR A 432 -35.55 -13.66 -25.64
N SER A 433 -36.69 -14.30 -25.94
CA SER A 433 -38.02 -14.06 -25.38
C SER A 433 -38.38 -14.90 -24.14
N GLU A 434 -37.39 -15.30 -23.32
CA GLU A 434 -37.63 -16.39 -22.35
C GLU A 434 -37.94 -15.98 -20.89
N ASN A 435 -37.98 -14.69 -20.52
CA ASN A 435 -38.12 -14.31 -19.10
C ASN A 435 -39.11 -13.17 -18.78
N LYS A 436 -40.35 -13.31 -19.28
CA LYS A 436 -41.43 -12.29 -19.18
C LYS A 436 -41.82 -11.87 -17.76
N PHE A 437 -41.75 -12.78 -16.79
CA PHE A 437 -42.09 -12.50 -15.38
C PHE A 437 -41.02 -11.62 -14.70
N THR A 438 -39.75 -11.97 -14.89
CA THR A 438 -38.62 -11.25 -14.32
C THR A 438 -38.44 -9.87 -14.95
N TYR A 439 -38.73 -9.75 -16.26
CA TYR A 439 -38.88 -8.48 -16.98
C TYR A 439 -39.92 -7.55 -16.34
N LYS A 440 -41.12 -8.07 -16.05
CA LYS A 440 -42.20 -7.29 -15.45
C LYS A 440 -41.82 -6.79 -14.07
N LYS A 441 -41.20 -7.64 -13.24
CA LYS A 441 -40.72 -7.28 -11.89
C LYS A 441 -39.61 -6.22 -11.93
N TYR A 442 -38.70 -6.31 -12.89
CA TYR A 442 -37.65 -5.30 -13.11
C TYR A 442 -38.25 -3.95 -13.48
N ASN A 443 -39.14 -3.92 -14.48
CA ASN A 443 -39.80 -2.68 -14.92
C ASN A 443 -40.64 -2.04 -13.83
N THR A 444 -41.41 -2.81 -13.05
CA THR A 444 -42.18 -2.26 -11.92
C THR A 444 -41.28 -1.59 -10.89
N ARG A 445 -40.14 -2.21 -10.53
CA ARG A 445 -39.18 -1.63 -9.57
C ARG A 445 -38.44 -0.42 -10.14
N LEU A 446 -38.06 -0.47 -11.42
CA LEU A 446 -37.44 0.65 -12.13
C LEU A 446 -38.39 1.85 -12.19
N SER A 447 -39.65 1.65 -12.55
CA SER A 447 -40.67 2.71 -12.57
C SER A 447 -40.91 3.32 -11.20
N SER A 448 -40.94 2.50 -10.13
CA SER A 448 -41.05 2.99 -8.74
C SER A 448 -39.84 3.81 -8.31
N LEU A 449 -38.63 3.47 -8.77
CA LEU A 449 -37.42 4.26 -8.57
C LEU A 449 -37.50 5.60 -9.31
N LEU A 450 -37.85 5.57 -10.60
CA LEU A 450 -37.94 6.75 -11.49
C LEU A 450 -38.98 7.78 -11.01
N GLN A 451 -40.09 7.34 -10.44
CA GLN A 451 -41.14 8.22 -9.89
C GLN A 451 -40.69 9.00 -8.64
N ASN A 452 -39.64 8.54 -7.95
CA ASN A 452 -39.17 9.13 -6.69
C ASN A 452 -37.80 9.84 -6.83
N MET A 453 -37.35 10.14 -8.05
CA MET A 453 -35.97 10.60 -8.29
C MET A 453 -35.82 12.13 -8.31
N HIS A 454 -35.05 12.66 -7.35
CA HIS A 454 -34.42 13.97 -7.43
C HIS A 454 -32.91 13.95 -7.13
N HIS A 455 -32.23 12.79 -7.24
CA HIS A 455 -30.84 12.66 -6.76
C HIS A 455 -29.90 11.85 -7.67
N ASP A 456 -28.72 12.42 -7.95
CA ASP A 456 -27.63 11.81 -8.76
C ASP A 456 -27.11 10.46 -8.22
N ALA A 457 -27.25 10.19 -6.92
CA ALA A 457 -26.75 8.95 -6.31
C ALA A 457 -27.48 7.67 -6.78
N VAL A 458 -28.71 7.82 -7.28
CA VAL A 458 -29.55 6.71 -7.76
C VAL A 458 -29.16 6.31 -9.18
N SER A 459 -28.61 7.24 -9.96
CA SER A 459 -28.19 7.01 -11.35
C SER A 459 -27.16 5.87 -11.46
N GLY A 460 -26.20 5.79 -10.52
CA GLY A 460 -25.17 4.77 -10.54
C GLY A 460 -25.70 3.36 -10.30
N TRP A 461 -26.60 3.19 -9.33
CA TRP A 461 -27.22 1.91 -9.08
C TRP A 461 -28.20 1.49 -10.19
N LEU A 462 -28.94 2.44 -10.77
CA LEU A 462 -29.83 2.18 -11.90
C LEU A 462 -29.06 1.75 -13.15
N MET A 463 -27.94 2.42 -13.43
CA MET A 463 -27.04 2.07 -14.53
C MET A 463 -26.39 0.69 -14.31
N LEU A 464 -25.98 0.37 -13.08
CA LEU A 464 -25.46 -0.97 -12.73
C LEU A 464 -26.55 -2.05 -12.85
N ALA A 465 -27.76 -1.80 -12.35
CA ALA A 465 -28.89 -2.71 -12.52
C ALA A 465 -29.23 -2.92 -14.00
N SER A 466 -29.19 -1.85 -14.80
CA SER A 466 -29.42 -1.89 -16.26
C SER A 466 -28.37 -2.71 -16.99
N PHE A 467 -27.11 -2.61 -16.58
CA PHE A 467 -26.03 -3.45 -17.11
C PHE A 467 -26.30 -4.95 -16.88
N PHE A 468 -26.62 -5.34 -15.65
CA PHE A 468 -26.91 -6.74 -15.33
C PHE A 468 -28.15 -7.27 -16.03
N TYR A 469 -29.16 -6.40 -16.12
CA TYR A 469 -30.38 -6.68 -16.84
C TYR A 469 -30.10 -6.96 -18.33
N LYS A 470 -29.27 -6.15 -18.99
CA LYS A 470 -28.87 -6.36 -20.39
C LYS A 470 -28.07 -7.65 -20.59
N ARG A 471 -27.30 -8.10 -19.61
CA ARG A 471 -26.58 -9.38 -19.63
C ARG A 471 -27.44 -10.59 -19.20
N LYS A 472 -28.77 -10.45 -19.16
CA LYS A 472 -29.74 -11.48 -18.75
C LYS A 472 -29.55 -12.00 -17.31
N GLN A 473 -28.80 -11.27 -16.47
CA GLN A 473 -28.59 -11.58 -15.05
C GLN A 473 -29.65 -10.90 -14.18
N TYR A 474 -30.92 -11.27 -14.43
CA TYR A 474 -32.07 -10.54 -13.92
C TYR A 474 -32.22 -10.57 -12.39
N TYR A 475 -31.80 -11.64 -11.72
CA TYR A 475 -31.83 -11.73 -10.25
C TYR A 475 -30.90 -10.70 -9.60
N ILE A 476 -29.68 -10.54 -10.13
CA ILE A 476 -28.70 -9.56 -9.65
C ILE A 476 -29.21 -8.13 -9.89
N ALA A 477 -29.77 -7.88 -11.08
CA ALA A 477 -30.39 -6.60 -11.39
C ALA A 477 -31.52 -6.24 -10.41
N LEU A 478 -32.37 -7.22 -10.08
CA LEU A 478 -33.49 -7.04 -9.14
C LEU A 478 -33.03 -6.78 -7.70
N ASP A 479 -31.98 -7.46 -7.24
CA ASP A 479 -31.41 -7.27 -5.91
C ASP A 479 -30.78 -5.88 -5.78
N ILE A 480 -30.07 -5.41 -6.81
CA ILE A 480 -29.50 -4.07 -6.85
C ILE A 480 -30.60 -3.01 -6.81
N LEU A 481 -31.69 -3.18 -7.57
CA LEU A 481 -32.84 -2.26 -7.52
C LEU A 481 -33.51 -2.25 -6.13
N GLN A 482 -33.67 -3.41 -5.50
CA GLN A 482 -34.26 -3.51 -4.16
C GLN A 482 -33.38 -2.87 -3.09
N TYR A 483 -32.08 -3.09 -3.17
CA TYR A 483 -31.10 -2.41 -2.34
C TYR A 483 -31.16 -0.88 -2.56
N SER A 484 -31.25 -0.42 -3.80
CA SER A 484 -31.33 1.00 -4.14
C SER A 484 -32.57 1.67 -3.54
N LEU A 485 -33.74 1.04 -3.70
CA LEU A 485 -35.01 1.49 -3.10
C LEU A 485 -34.90 1.62 -1.58
N SER A 486 -34.20 0.70 -0.90
CA SER A 486 -34.00 0.75 0.55
C SER A 486 -33.12 1.92 1.03
N LYS A 487 -32.40 2.59 0.13
CA LYS A 487 -31.45 3.68 0.45
C LYS A 487 -31.96 5.07 0.05
N CYS A 488 -33.11 5.17 -0.62
CA CYS A 488 -33.69 6.43 -1.09
C CYS A 488 -34.52 7.21 -0.03
N SER A 489 -34.31 7.01 1.27
CA SER A 489 -34.99 7.78 2.32
C SER A 489 -34.44 9.21 2.45
N SER A 490 -35.34 10.14 2.83
CA SER A 490 -35.35 11.62 2.67
C SER A 490 -34.18 12.48 3.18
N GLU A 491 -33.04 11.91 3.55
CA GLU A 491 -31.85 12.70 3.90
C GLU A 491 -30.59 12.12 3.26
N LYS A 492 -30.14 12.71 2.14
CA LYS A 492 -28.72 12.88 1.78
C LYS A 492 -28.53 13.73 0.51
N PHE A 493 -28.09 14.96 0.73
CA PHE A 493 -27.63 15.91 -0.29
C PHE A 493 -26.36 15.42 -1.04
N TYR A 494 -26.32 15.69 -2.35
CA TYR A 494 -25.09 16.05 -3.05
C TYR A 494 -25.37 17.33 -3.83
N HIS A 495 -24.76 18.45 -3.43
CA HIS A 495 -24.62 19.61 -4.31
C HIS A 495 -23.58 19.24 -5.36
N GLY A 496 -23.96 19.42 -6.63
CA GLY A 496 -23.09 19.22 -7.78
C GLY A 496 -21.73 19.86 -7.58
N MET A 497 -20.68 19.15 -7.99
CA MET A 497 -19.46 19.84 -8.39
C MET A 497 -19.84 20.62 -9.65
N ASN A 498 -20.04 21.93 -9.51
CA ASN A 498 -19.98 22.87 -10.62
C ASN A 498 -18.59 22.74 -11.25
N ALA A 499 -18.43 21.82 -12.20
CA ALA A 499 -17.67 22.11 -13.40
C ALA A 499 -18.67 22.82 -14.30
N SER A 500 -18.63 24.16 -14.32
CA SER A 500 -19.36 24.93 -15.30
C SER A 500 -18.97 24.45 -16.71
N PRO A 501 -19.92 24.06 -17.56
CA PRO A 501 -19.70 24.14 -18.99
C PRO A 501 -19.95 25.60 -19.37
N GLU A 502 -18.91 26.41 -19.53
CA GLU A 502 -19.07 27.59 -20.38
C GLU A 502 -18.94 27.11 -21.84
N PRO A 503 -19.97 27.32 -22.67
CA PRO A 503 -19.86 27.15 -24.11
C PRO A 503 -19.35 28.46 -24.68
N THR A 504 -18.10 28.53 -25.14
CA THR A 504 -17.64 29.43 -26.23
C THR A 504 -16.17 29.21 -26.53
N CYS A 505 -15.89 28.32 -27.49
CA CYS A 505 -15.08 28.69 -28.64
C CYS A 505 -15.28 27.61 -29.71
N ILE A 506 -16.14 27.93 -30.69
CA ILE A 506 -16.30 27.17 -31.91
C ILE A 506 -14.98 27.31 -32.67
N ILE A 507 -14.09 26.33 -32.58
CA ILE A 507 -13.06 26.12 -33.60
C ILE A 507 -13.75 25.30 -34.68
N LYS A 508 -14.09 25.96 -35.79
CA LYS A 508 -14.58 25.28 -36.99
C LYS A 508 -13.47 24.33 -37.49
N PRO A 509 -13.80 23.11 -37.93
CA PRO A 509 -12.84 22.25 -38.60
C PRO A 509 -12.51 22.85 -39.98
N GLU A 510 -11.23 23.09 -40.23
CA GLU A 510 -10.72 23.28 -41.60
C GLU A 510 -10.74 21.93 -42.34
N PRO A 511 -11.08 21.92 -43.64
CA PRO A 511 -11.17 20.70 -44.41
C PRO A 511 -9.79 20.12 -44.72
N PHE A 512 -9.74 18.79 -44.78
CA PHE A 512 -8.64 17.99 -45.31
C PHE A 512 -8.29 18.42 -46.75
N GLU A 513 -7.03 18.76 -47.00
CA GLU A 513 -6.43 18.73 -48.34
C GLU A 513 -5.28 17.71 -48.38
N GLU A 514 -5.59 16.66 -49.14
CA GLU A 514 -4.78 15.75 -49.95
C GLU A 514 -3.28 15.51 -49.69
N TYR A 515 -3.02 14.22 -49.46
CA TYR A 515 -1.83 13.45 -49.81
C TYR A 515 -1.05 13.99 -51.02
N VAL A 516 0.25 14.28 -50.84
CA VAL A 516 1.21 14.39 -51.94
C VAL A 516 2.26 13.28 -51.79
N ASP A 517 2.38 12.50 -52.85
CA ASP A 517 3.21 11.31 -53.07
C ASP A 517 4.73 11.60 -52.96
N PRO A 518 5.51 10.84 -52.17
CA PRO A 518 6.95 11.00 -52.07
C PRO A 518 7.68 10.20 -53.16
N LYS A 519 7.52 10.59 -54.44
CA LYS A 519 8.45 10.28 -55.53
C LYS A 519 8.45 11.36 -56.62
N ALA A 520 9.16 12.46 -56.37
CA ALA A 520 9.78 13.27 -57.42
C ALA A 520 10.91 14.13 -56.82
N MET A 521 12.12 13.89 -57.36
CA MET A 521 13.45 14.48 -57.06
C MET A 521 14.19 13.98 -55.82
#